data_AF-A0A7J4I8R3-F1
#
_entry.id   AF-A0A7J4I8R3-F1
#
_cell.length_a   1.000
_cell.length_b   1.000
_cell.length_c   1.000
_cell.angle_alpha   90.00
_cell.angle_beta   90.00
_cell.angle_gamma   90.00
#
_symmetry.space_group_name_H-M   'P 1'
#
loop_
_entity.id
_entity.type
_entity.pdbx_description
1 polymer ?
#
loop_
_entity_poly.entity_id
_entity_poly.type
_entity_poly.pdbx_seq_one_letter_code
_entity_poly.pdbx_strand_id
1 'polypeptide(L)'
;MVDIKYIINLLKDYREDQIKVTNETRDKIENGHKISIKEVIGHLLNPESMKGFEEQEARREHQRTFMLVFKKSSQKKLCIVVTENLDTDTLFVVTAFESSKRIDRLIKKGRMRRA
;
A
#
# COMPACT_ATOMS: atom_id res chain seq x y z
N MET A 1 1.14 20.00 -2.89
CA MET A 1 0.45 18.92 -3.61
C MET A 1 1.32 17.69 -3.49
N VAL A 2 0.84 16.63 -2.84
CA VAL A 2 1.62 15.38 -2.69
C VAL A 2 1.75 14.74 -4.08
N ASP A 3 2.97 14.47 -4.52
CA ASP A 3 3.23 13.78 -5.78
C ASP A 3 3.88 12.40 -5.53
N ILE A 4 4.00 11.61 -6.60
CA ILE A 4 4.57 10.25 -6.48
C ILE A 4 6.04 10.29 -6.04
N LYS A 5 6.79 11.35 -6.36
CA LYS A 5 8.20 11.49 -6.00
C LYS A 5 8.35 11.74 -4.50
N TYR A 6 7.48 12.55 -3.91
CA TYR A 6 7.41 12.77 -2.48
C TYR A 6 7.24 11.45 -1.73
N ILE A 7 6.27 10.63 -2.13
CA ILE A 7 6.02 9.33 -1.47
C ILE A 7 7.18 8.37 -1.66
N ILE A 8 7.80 8.34 -2.85
CA ILE A 8 9.01 7.53 -3.09
C ILE A 8 10.15 7.94 -2.16
N ASN A 9 10.39 9.25 -2.01
CA ASN A 9 11.45 9.76 -1.14
C ASN A 9 11.14 9.42 0.33
N LEU A 10 9.89 9.64 0.77
CA LEU A 10 9.43 9.28 2.11
C LEU A 10 9.69 7.79 2.40
N LEU A 11 9.33 6.89 1.49
CA LEU A 11 9.54 5.45 1.69
C LEU A 11 11.03 5.07 1.71
N LYS A 12 11.89 5.80 0.98
CA LYS A 12 13.35 5.57 0.99
C LYS A 12 14.02 5.95 2.31
N ASP A 13 13.38 6.79 3.12
CA ASP A 13 13.89 7.18 4.44
C ASP A 13 13.67 6.09 5.49
N TYR A 14 12.73 5.17 5.26
CA TYR A 14 12.44 4.06 6.18
C TYR A 14 13.41 2.89 6.01
N ARG A 15 13.95 2.43 7.14
CA ARG A 15 14.74 1.19 7.24
C ARG A 15 13.84 -0.02 7.48
N GLU A 16 14.35 -1.22 7.20
CA GLU A 16 13.57 -2.47 7.35
C GLU A 16 13.05 -2.68 8.77
N ASP A 17 13.82 -2.29 9.79
CA ASP A 17 13.43 -2.39 11.20
C ASP A 17 12.27 -1.46 11.58
N GLN A 18 12.03 -0.40 10.81
CA GLN A 18 10.94 0.57 11.01
C GLN A 18 9.64 0.15 10.31
N ILE A 19 9.68 -0.88 9.45
CA ILE A 19 8.50 -1.42 8.78
C ILE A 19 7.93 -2.55 9.64
N LYS A 20 6.75 -2.31 10.24
CA LYS A 20 6.11 -3.25 11.15
C LYS A 20 4.92 -3.94 10.49
N VAL A 21 4.83 -5.26 10.68
CA VAL A 21 3.69 -6.08 10.29
C VAL A 21 3.30 -6.92 11.51
N THR A 22 2.08 -6.73 12.02
CA THR A 22 1.57 -7.56 13.12
C THR A 22 1.35 -9.00 12.65
N ASN A 23 1.33 -9.96 13.57
CA ASN A 23 1.10 -11.38 13.23
C ASN A 23 -0.26 -11.58 12.56
N GLU A 24 -1.31 -10.92 13.05
CA GLU A 24 -2.64 -10.98 12.43
C GLU A 24 -2.65 -10.44 11.00
N THR A 25 -1.95 -9.34 10.74
CA THR A 25 -1.85 -8.77 9.40
C THR A 25 -1.02 -9.68 8.48
N ARG A 26 0.07 -10.23 9.00
CA ARG A 26 0.89 -11.21 8.29
C ARG A 26 0.03 -12.39 7.82
N ASP A 27 -0.75 -12.99 8.73
CA ASP A 27 -1.61 -14.12 8.40
C ASP A 27 -2.66 -13.77 7.36
N LYS A 28 -3.30 -12.59 7.46
CA LYS A 28 -4.28 -12.13 6.46
C LYS A 28 -3.65 -11.98 5.07
N ILE A 29 -2.44 -11.42 4.99
CA ILE A 29 -1.75 -11.20 3.71
C ILE A 29 -1.27 -12.52 3.11
N GLU A 30 -0.57 -13.35 3.89
CA GLU A 30 0.04 -14.58 3.37
C GLU A 30 -1.00 -15.67 3.13
N ASN A 31 -1.94 -15.86 4.07
CA ASN A 31 -2.92 -16.95 3.97
C ASN A 31 -4.20 -16.52 3.25
N GLY A 32 -4.67 -15.30 3.49
CA GLY A 32 -5.90 -14.76 2.88
C GLY A 32 -5.69 -14.23 1.47
N HIS A 33 -4.68 -13.37 1.28
CA HIS A 33 -4.42 -12.73 -0.01
C HIS A 33 -3.36 -13.44 -0.87
N LYS A 34 -2.70 -14.48 -0.34
CA LYS A 34 -1.66 -15.27 -1.03
C LYS A 34 -0.50 -14.41 -1.55
N ILE A 35 -0.10 -13.42 -0.75
CA ILE A 35 1.05 -12.54 -1.03
C ILE A 35 2.11 -12.75 0.03
N SER A 36 3.38 -12.80 -0.35
CA SER A 36 4.47 -12.94 0.62
C SER A 36 4.74 -11.61 1.35
N ILE A 37 4.92 -11.63 2.67
CA ILE A 37 5.38 -10.44 3.40
C ILE A 37 6.75 -9.98 2.92
N LYS A 38 7.62 -10.91 2.51
CA LYS A 38 8.93 -10.58 1.96
C LYS A 38 8.81 -9.76 0.66
N GLU A 39 7.83 -10.08 -0.19
CA GLU A 39 7.52 -9.31 -1.39
C GLU A 39 7.03 -7.90 -1.02
N VAL A 40 6.12 -7.80 -0.04
CA VAL A 40 5.59 -6.52 0.46
C VAL A 40 6.70 -5.61 0.97
N ILE A 41 7.53 -6.11 1.88
CA ILE A 41 8.65 -5.34 2.45
C ILE A 41 9.65 -4.96 1.36
N GLY A 42 9.97 -5.89 0.45
CA GLY A 42 10.88 -5.61 -0.67
C GLY A 42 10.42 -4.46 -1.56
N HIS A 43 9.11 -4.34 -1.82
CA HIS A 43 8.53 -3.22 -2.57
C HIS A 43 8.56 -1.90 -1.79
N LEU A 44 8.35 -1.93 -0.47
CA LEU A 44 8.39 -0.72 0.36
C LEU A 44 9.82 -0.17 0.47
N LEU A 45 10.82 -1.04 0.59
CA LEU A 45 12.24 -0.67 0.61
C LEU A 45 12.76 -0.25 -0.78
N ASN A 46 12.15 -0.76 -1.86
CA ASN A 46 12.53 -0.41 -3.24
C ASN A 46 11.32 0.14 -4.03
N PRO A 47 10.87 1.37 -3.73
CA PRO A 47 9.59 1.88 -4.21
C PRO A 47 9.58 2.33 -5.68
N GLU A 48 10.65 2.14 -6.44
CA GLU A 48 10.79 2.60 -7.84
C GLU A 48 9.78 1.97 -8.79
N SER A 49 9.24 0.81 -8.41
CA SER A 49 8.18 0.12 -9.15
C SER A 49 6.78 0.69 -8.90
N MET A 50 6.64 1.71 -8.04
CA MET A 50 5.37 2.36 -7.72
C MET A 50 4.78 3.07 -8.95
N LYS A 51 3.46 2.96 -9.12
CA LYS A 51 2.68 3.54 -10.22
C LYS A 51 1.72 4.62 -9.77
N GLY A 52 1.39 4.65 -8.49
CA GLY A 52 0.53 5.65 -7.91
C GLY A 52 0.31 5.38 -6.45
N PHE A 53 -0.39 6.30 -5.82
CA PHE A 53 -0.84 6.19 -4.45
C PHE A 53 -2.21 6.84 -4.32
N GLU A 54 -2.93 6.48 -3.28
CA GLU A 54 -4.14 7.15 -2.84
C GLU A 54 -3.98 7.42 -1.34
N GLU A 55 -4.04 8.69 -0.95
CA GLU A 55 -4.09 9.06 0.46
C GLU A 55 -5.49 8.76 1.00
N GLN A 56 -5.54 8.08 2.13
CA GLN A 56 -6.77 7.76 2.84
C GLN A 56 -6.92 8.71 4.01
N GLU A 57 -8.15 9.13 4.30
CA GLU A 57 -8.43 10.04 5.41
C GLU A 57 -7.88 9.46 6.72
N ALA A 58 -7.03 10.23 7.39
CA ALA A 58 -6.40 9.82 8.62
C ALA A 58 -7.43 9.67 9.74
N ARG A 59 -7.40 8.53 10.44
CA ARG A 59 -8.24 8.32 11.63
C ARG A 59 -7.74 9.08 12.86
N ARG A 60 -6.48 9.56 12.83
CA ARG A 60 -5.79 10.22 13.94
C ARG A 60 -4.88 11.31 13.37
N GLU A 61 -4.76 12.41 14.10
CA GLU A 61 -4.01 13.62 13.69
C GLU A 61 -2.53 13.35 13.36
N HIS A 62 -1.91 12.36 14.02
CA HIS A 62 -0.48 12.03 13.89
C HIS A 62 -0.22 10.81 12.98
N GLN A 63 -1.21 10.41 12.19
CA GLN A 63 -1.11 9.25 11.29
C GLN A 63 -1.45 9.64 9.87
N ARG A 64 -0.73 9.06 8.91
CA ARG A 64 -1.05 9.19 7.48
C ARG A 64 -1.20 7.80 6.88
N THR A 65 -2.31 7.55 6.19
CA THR A 65 -2.56 6.25 5.58
C THR A 65 -2.53 6.38 4.06
N PHE A 66 -1.77 5.50 3.42
CA PHE A 66 -1.60 5.48 1.98
C PHE A 66 -1.95 4.10 1.45
N MET A 67 -2.71 4.05 0.36
CA MET A 67 -2.78 2.88 -0.51
C MET A 67 -1.78 3.07 -1.64
N LEU A 68 -0.68 2.35 -1.57
CA LEU A 68 0.39 2.34 -2.55
C LEU A 68 0.11 1.31 -3.64
N VAL A 69 0.38 1.67 -4.89
CA VAL A 69 0.11 0.81 -6.05
C VAL A 69 1.40 0.52 -6.79
N PHE A 70 1.83 -0.74 -6.77
CA PHE A 70 3.03 -1.24 -7.42
C PHE A 70 2.69 -2.04 -8.68
N LYS A 71 3.53 -1.95 -9.71
CA LYS A 71 3.40 -2.80 -10.90
C LYS A 71 3.95 -4.19 -10.59
N LYS A 72 3.10 -5.22 -10.69
CA LYS A 72 3.53 -6.63 -10.59
C LYS A 72 3.71 -7.27 -11.96
N SER A 73 2.77 -7.05 -12.88
CA SER A 73 2.88 -7.49 -14.28
C SER A 73 2.19 -6.50 -15.23
N SER A 74 2.04 -6.85 -16.52
CA SER A 74 1.31 -6.03 -17.49
C SER A 74 -0.20 -5.90 -17.17
N GLN A 75 -0.75 -6.89 -16.45
CA GLN A 75 -2.18 -7.00 -16.16
C GLN A 75 -2.51 -6.91 -14.66
N LYS A 76 -1.53 -7.18 -13.78
CA LYS A 76 -1.69 -7.19 -12.33
C LYS A 76 -0.91 -6.07 -11.66
N LYS A 77 -1.47 -5.58 -10.55
CA LYS A 77 -0.87 -4.60 -9.65
C LYS A 77 -0.88 -5.18 -8.24
N LEU A 78 0.11 -4.82 -7.46
CA LEU A 78 0.13 -5.08 -6.02
C LEU A 78 -0.29 -3.79 -5.31
N CYS A 79 -1.36 -3.86 -4.53
CA CYS A 79 -1.81 -2.77 -3.69
C CYS A 79 -1.34 -3.03 -2.26
N ILE A 80 -0.66 -2.07 -1.64
CA ILE A 80 -0.17 -2.16 -0.27
C ILE A 80 -0.75 -0.98 0.51
N VAL A 81 -1.48 -1.26 1.58
CA VAL A 81 -2.00 -0.22 2.47
C VAL A 81 -1.06 -0.09 3.65
N VAL A 82 -0.52 1.11 3.84
CA VAL A 82 0.39 1.45 4.92
C VAL A 82 -0.15 2.61 5.74
N THR A 83 0.15 2.60 7.03
CA THR A 83 -0.07 3.72 7.94
C THR A 83 1.26 4.16 8.51
N GLU A 84 1.67 5.37 8.20
CA GLU A 84 2.79 6.07 8.83
C GLU A 84 2.34 6.63 10.18
N ASN A 85 3.17 6.43 11.20
CA ASN A 85 3.05 7.09 12.49
C ASN A 85 4.18 8.13 12.63
N LEU A 86 3.81 9.41 12.60
CA LEU A 86 4.73 10.55 12.57
C LEU A 86 5.55 10.70 13.85
N ASP A 87 5.00 10.28 14.99
CA ASP A 87 5.67 10.44 16.29
C ASP A 87 6.79 9.43 16.49
N THR A 88 6.64 8.25 15.90
CA THR A 88 7.52 7.08 16.13
C THR A 88 8.38 6.72 14.93
N ASP A 89 8.27 7.48 13.83
CA ASP A 89 8.93 7.21 12.55
C ASP A 89 8.81 5.73 12.16
N THR A 90 7.57 5.22 12.22
CA THR A 90 7.25 3.80 12.02
C THR A 90 6.20 3.65 10.95
N LEU A 91 6.43 2.72 10.02
CA LEU A 91 5.51 2.39 8.94
C LEU A 91 4.82 1.05 9.23
N PHE A 92 3.51 1.08 9.44
CA PHE A 92 2.72 -0.12 9.66
C PHE A 92 2.10 -0.61 8.35
N VAL A 93 2.33 -1.87 8.00
CA VAL A 93 1.57 -2.52 6.93
C VAL A 93 0.21 -2.92 7.50
N VAL A 94 -0.86 -2.45 6.85
CA VAL A 94 -2.24 -2.73 7.24
C VAL A 94 -2.80 -3.91 6.45
N THR A 95 -2.54 -3.94 5.14
CA THR A 95 -2.90 -5.06 4.26
C THR A 95 -2.14 -4.98 2.93
N ALA A 96 -2.11 -6.07 2.18
CA ALA A 96 -1.64 -6.10 0.81
C ALA A 96 -2.48 -7.10 -0.01
N PHE A 97 -2.82 -6.74 -1.24
CA PHE A 97 -3.63 -7.59 -2.14
C PHE A 97 -3.30 -7.33 -3.61
N GLU A 98 -3.52 -8.33 -4.46
CA GLU A 98 -3.40 -8.16 -5.91
C GLU A 98 -4.70 -7.58 -6.49
N SER A 99 -4.57 -6.52 -7.29
CA SER A 99 -5.67 -6.06 -8.14
C SER A 99 -5.33 -6.25 -9.62
N SER A 100 -6.36 -6.40 -10.44
CA SER A 100 -6.23 -6.44 -11.90
C SER A 100 -6.97 -5.28 -12.54
N LYS A 101 -6.56 -4.88 -13.74
CA LYS A 101 -7.28 -3.87 -14.53
C LYS A 101 -8.75 -4.23 -14.75
N ARG A 102 -9.09 -5.53 -14.77
CA ARG A 102 -10.47 -6.02 -14.90
C ARG A 102 -11.29 -5.72 -13.66
N ILE A 103 -10.73 -5.95 -12.47
CA ILE A 103 -11.38 -5.64 -11.18
C ILE A 103 -11.55 -4.13 -11.02
N ASP A 104 -10.51 -3.33 -11.30
CA ASP A 104 -10.59 -1.87 -11.25
C ASP A 104 -11.74 -1.32 -12.12
N ARG A 105 -11.92 -1.87 -13.34
CA ARG A 105 -13.02 -1.50 -14.25
C ARG A 105 -14.40 -1.88 -13.70
N LEU A 106 -14.52 -3.02 -13.03
CA LEU A 106 -15.78 -3.46 -12.44
C LEU A 106 -16.19 -2.57 -11.26
N ILE A 107 -15.24 -2.19 -10.39
CA ILE A 107 -15.48 -1.27 -9.28
C ILE A 107 -15.92 0.10 -9.81
N LYS A 108 -15.23 0.65 -10.82
CA LYS A 108 -15.61 1.92 -11.45
C LYS A 108 -16.98 1.87 -12.12
N LYS A 109 -17.33 0.77 -12.80
CA LYS A 109 -18.68 0.58 -13.39
C LYS A 109 -19.77 0.44 -12.34
N GLY A 110 -19.49 -0.22 -11.21
CA GLY A 110 -20.44 -0.36 -10.10
C GLY A 110 -20.81 0.98 -9.45
N ARG A 111 -19.87 1.94 -9.40
CA ARG A 111 -20.12 3.31 -8.92
C ARG A 111 -20.93 4.19 -9.89
N MET A 112 -21.10 3.78 -11.15
CA MET A 112 -21.87 4.53 -12.17
C MET A 112 -23.38 4.21 -12.17
N ARG A 113 -23.90 3.44 -11.21
CA ARG A 113 -25.36 3.26 -11.03
C ARG A 113 -25.83 3.93 -9.73
N ARG A 114 -26.14 5.22 -9.85
CA ARG A 114 -27.38 5.90 -9.40
C ARG A 114 -27.19 7.40 -9.65
N ALA A 115 -27.58 7.83 -10.84
CA ALA A 115 -28.16 9.13 -11.13
C ALA A 115 -29.45 8.84 -11.88
#